data_AF-A0A328P3U5-F1
#
_entry.id   AF-A0A328P3U5-F1
#
_cell.length_a   1.000
_cell.length_b   1.000
_cell.length_c   1.000
_cell.angle_alpha   90.00
_cell.angle_beta   90.00
_cell.angle_gamma   90.00
#
_symmetry.space_group_name_H-M   'P 1'
#
loop_
_entity.id
_entity.type
_entity.pdbx_description
1 polymer ?
#
loop_
_entity_poly.entity_id
_entity_poly.type
_entity_poly.pdbx_seq_one_letter_code
_entity_poly.pdbx_strand_id
1 'polypeptide(L)' 'MIPALLATACLALGGCGGRTHVVQANHETCGKQMTDLQDALASGAMTEHEYNKAHRAAMERCTRRDDRD' A
#
# COMPACT_ATOMS: atom_id res chain seq x y z
N MET A 1 -21.52 45.07 -17.28
CA MET A 1 -20.40 44.10 -17.19
C MET A 1 -20.97 42.84 -16.57
N ILE A 2 -21.16 41.77 -17.35
CA ILE A 2 -21.89 40.56 -16.95
C ILE A 2 -20.88 39.41 -16.87
N PRO A 3 -20.49 38.91 -15.67
CA PRO A 3 -19.65 37.74 -15.56
C PRO A 3 -20.44 36.63 -14.87
N ALA A 4 -21.22 35.85 -15.62
CA ALA A 4 -21.92 34.68 -15.06
C ALA A 4 -22.17 33.56 -16.08
N LEU A 5 -21.31 33.43 -17.10
CA LEU A 5 -21.50 32.47 -18.20
C LEU A 5 -20.39 31.40 -18.33
N LEU A 6 -19.62 31.12 -17.27
CA LEU A 6 -18.47 30.19 -17.35
C LEU A 6 -18.52 29.04 -16.32
N ALA A 7 -19.70 28.52 -15.99
CA ALA A 7 -19.83 27.46 -14.96
C ALA A 7 -20.44 26.13 -15.46
N THR A 8 -20.36 25.82 -16.77
CA THR A 8 -21.14 24.69 -17.31
C THR A 8 -20.41 23.70 -18.23
N ALA A 9 -19.07 23.65 -18.25
CA ALA A 9 -18.34 22.82 -19.22
C ALA A 9 -17.26 21.85 -18.70
N CYS A 10 -17.18 21.52 -17.41
CA CYS A 10 -16.11 20.64 -16.90
C CYS A 10 -16.55 19.34 -16.21
N LEU A 11 -17.84 18.98 -16.19
CA LEU A 11 -18.32 17.76 -15.50
C LEU A 11 -18.44 16.51 -16.40
N ALA A 12 -18.05 16.59 -17.67
CA ALA A 12 -18.37 15.54 -18.65
C ALA A 12 -17.16 14.86 -19.32
N LEU A 13 -15.96 14.92 -18.73
CA LEU A 13 -14.78 14.23 -19.27
C LEU A 13 -14.14 13.29 -18.23
N GLY A 14 -14.58 12.04 -18.29
CA GLY A 14 -13.68 10.89 -18.29
C GLY A 14 -13.14 10.42 -16.94
N GLY A 15 -13.94 9.59 -16.25
CA GLY A 15 -13.48 8.83 -15.09
C GLY A 15 -14.30 7.58 -14.80
N CYS A 16 -14.91 6.95 -15.82
CA CYS A 16 -15.44 5.60 -15.73
C CYS A 16 -14.55 4.73 -16.60
N GLY A 17 -13.66 3.93 -16.00
CA GLY A 17 -12.76 3.10 -16.76
C GLY A 17 -11.63 2.54 -15.92
N GLY A 18 -11.90 1.36 -15.34
CA GLY A 18 -10.88 0.48 -14.80
C GLY A 18 -10.30 0.97 -13.49
N ARG A 19 -10.52 0.20 -12.42
CA ARG A 19 -9.58 0.17 -11.31
C ARG A 19 -8.22 -0.14 -11.95
N THR A 20 -7.37 0.85 -12.16
CA THR A 20 -5.93 0.63 -12.15
C THR A 20 -5.64 0.20 -10.73
N HIS A 21 -5.85 -1.09 -10.47
CA HIS A 21 -5.02 -1.80 -9.53
C HIS A 21 -3.62 -1.52 -10.04
N VAL A 22 -2.98 -0.54 -9.43
CA VAL A 22 -1.53 -0.44 -9.50
C VAL A 22 -1.09 -1.71 -8.78
N VAL A 23 -0.98 -2.81 -9.55
CA VAL A 23 -0.28 -4.03 -9.13
C VAL A 23 1.18 -3.62 -9.11
N GLN A 24 1.49 -2.81 -8.10
CA GLN A 24 2.81 -2.30 -7.85
C GLN A 24 3.56 -3.45 -7.21
N ALA A 25 4.18 -4.30 -8.03
CA ALA A 25 5.40 -5.03 -7.70
C ALA A 25 5.46 -5.59 -6.25
N ASN A 26 4.40 -6.24 -5.76
CA ASN A 26 4.23 -6.48 -4.32
C ASN A 26 4.93 -7.74 -3.78
N HIS A 27 5.58 -8.53 -4.64
CA HIS A 27 6.41 -9.65 -4.18
C HIS A 27 7.72 -9.20 -3.54
N GLU A 28 8.29 -8.06 -3.97
CA GLU A 28 9.50 -7.51 -3.35
C GLU A 28 9.23 -6.84 -2.00
N THR A 29 8.02 -6.30 -1.80
CA THR A 29 7.66 -5.59 -0.57
C THR A 29 7.49 -6.50 0.65
N CYS A 30 7.18 -7.78 0.47
CA CYS A 30 7.10 -8.69 1.61
C CYS A 30 8.49 -9.04 2.15
N GLY A 31 9.42 -9.43 1.27
CA GLY A 31 10.81 -9.69 1.63
C GLY A 31 11.47 -8.48 2.28
N LYS A 32 11.30 -7.30 1.66
CA LYS A 32 11.87 -6.06 2.18
C LYS A 32 11.35 -5.69 3.58
N GLN A 33 10.05 -5.85 3.85
CA GLN A 33 9.49 -5.61 5.19
C GLN A 33 10.06 -6.56 6.25
N MET A 34 10.30 -7.83 5.90
CA MET A 34 10.90 -8.78 6.83
C MET A 34 12.36 -8.46 7.14
N THR A 35 13.12 -7.96 6.16
CA THR A 35 14.49 -7.49 6.37
C THR A 35 14.52 -6.24 7.25
N ASP A 36 13.66 -5.25 6.99
CA ASP A 36 13.60 -4.02 7.78
C ASP A 36 13.23 -4.32 9.26
N LEU A 37 12.37 -5.32 9.51
CA LEU A 37 12.05 -5.79 10.87
C LEU A 37 13.25 -6.47 11.56
N GLN A 38 14.02 -7.27 10.83
CA GLN A 38 15.24 -7.90 11.37
C GLN A 38 16.31 -6.85 11.71
N ASP A 39 16.49 -5.84 10.85
CA ASP A 39 17.42 -4.74 11.11
C ASP A 39 16.99 -3.92 12.34
N ALA A 40 15.69 -3.70 12.52
CA ALA A 40 15.17 -3.04 13.71
C ALA A 40 15.44 -3.85 15.00
N LEU A 41 15.34 -5.18 14.95
CA LEU A 41 15.70 -6.04 16.08
C LEU A 41 17.21 -6.04 16.33
N ALA A 42 18.02 -6.16 15.28
CA ALA A 42 19.48 -6.20 15.36
C ALA A 42 20.07 -4.87 15.85
N SER A 43 19.46 -3.75 15.50
CA SER A 43 19.82 -2.41 15.99
C SER A 43 19.32 -2.12 17.41
N GLY A 44 18.50 -3.01 17.98
CA GLY A 44 17.86 -2.79 19.28
C GLY A 44 16.76 -1.73 19.26
N ALA A 45 16.32 -1.29 18.08
CA ALA A 45 15.20 -0.36 17.91
C ALA A 45 13.84 -1.00 18.27
N MET A 46 13.78 -2.33 18.37
CA MET A 46 12.64 -3.08 18.89
C MET A 46 13.07 -4.27 19.73
N THR A 47 12.19 -4.72 20.61
CA THR A 47 12.35 -5.96 21.39
C THR A 47 11.98 -7.19 20.57
N GLU A 48 12.44 -8.38 21.01
CA GLU A 48 12.05 -9.65 20.39
C GLU A 48 10.53 -9.87 20.41
N HIS A 49 9.82 -9.37 21.43
CA HIS A 49 8.37 -9.47 21.52
C HIS A 49 7.67 -8.64 20.43
N GLU A 50 8.14 -7.40 20.22
CA GLU A 50 7.63 -6.51 19.19
C GLU A 50 7.95 -7.03 17.79
N TYR A 51 9.15 -7.55 17.60
CA TYR A 51 9.56 -8.22 16.36
C TYR A 51 8.61 -9.37 16.02
N ASN A 52 8.38 -10.31 16.94
CA ASN A 52 7.53 -11.46 16.69
C ASN A 52 6.09 -11.07 16.34
N LYS A 53 5.55 -10.06 17.01
CA LYS A 53 4.21 -9.53 16.72
C LYS A 53 4.14 -8.89 15.32
N ALA A 54 5.11 -8.05 14.99
CA ALA A 54 5.17 -7.37 13.70
C ALA A 54 5.43 -8.34 12.54
N HIS A 55 6.34 -9.29 12.73
CA HIS A 55 6.68 -10.34 11.78
C HIS A 55 5.48 -11.23 11.44
N ARG A 56 4.73 -11.67 12.46
CA ARG A 56 3.50 -12.44 12.24
C ARG A 56 2.46 -11.66 11.45
N ALA A 57 2.23 -10.40 11.81
CA ALA A 57 1.28 -9.55 11.11
C ALA A 57 1.71 -9.27 9.65
N ALA A 58 3.00 -9.14 9.38
CA ALA A 58 3.55 -8.99 8.04
C ALA A 58 3.34 -10.27 7.22
N MET A 59 3.68 -11.44 7.78
CA MET A 59 3.45 -12.74 7.13
C MET A 59 1.98 -12.98 6.80
N GLU A 60 1.06 -12.74 7.74
CA GLU A 60 -0.38 -12.92 7.50
C GLU A 60 -0.90 -12.04 6.34
N ARG A 61 -0.35 -10.84 6.17
CA ARG A 61 -0.69 -9.96 5.05
C ARG A 61 -0.11 -10.42 3.73
N CYS A 62 1.07 -11.02 3.75
CA CYS A 62 1.68 -11.59 2.56
C CYS A 62 0.97 -12.86 2.11
N THR A 63 0.71 -13.80 3.02
CA THR A 63 -0.02 -15.04 2.71
C THR A 63 -1.44 -14.78 2.24
N ARG A 64 -2.20 -13.88 2.89
CA ARG A 64 -3.56 -13.51 2.42
C ARG A 64 -3.60 -12.82 1.05
N ARG A 65 -2.49 -12.25 0.59
CA ARG A 65 -2.40 -11.69 -0.77
C ARG A 65 -2.12 -12.77 -1.80
N ASP A 66 -1.32 -13.77 -1.45
CA ASP A 66 -0.97 -14.90 -2.31
C ASP A 66 -2.19 -15.78 -2.65
N ASP A 67 -3.08 -16.03 -1.67
CA ASP A 67 -4.34 -16.77 -1.87
C ASP A 67 -5.38 -16.05 -2.77
N ARG A 68 -5.10 -14.82 -3.24
CA ARG A 68 -6.05 -14.00 -3.99
C ARG A 68 -5.67 -13.80 -5.47
N ASP A 69 -4.60 -14.45 -5.92
CA ASP A 69 -4.13 -14.48 -7.32
C ASP A 69 -4.44 -15.83 -7.99
#